data_AF-E5RT42-F1
#
_entry.id   AF-E5RT42-F1
#
_cell.length_a   1.000
_cell.length_b   1.000
_cell.length_c   1.000
_cell.angle_alpha   90.00
_cell.angle_beta   90.00
_cell.angle_gamma   90.00
#
_symmetry.space_group_name_H-M   'P 1'
#
loop_
_entity.id
_entity.type
_entity.pdbx_description
1 polymer ?
#
loop_
_entity_poly.entity_id
_entity_poly.type
_entity_poly.pdbx_seq_one_letter_code
_entity_poly.pdbx_strand_id
1 'polypeptide(L)'
;AFVEAINQLGGSEKATPKGVLKLMKVEGLTIYHVKSHLQKYRTARYKPEPSEGISEKKLTEVEEMNSLDLKTNKGITETLRLQMELQK
;
A
#
# COMPACT_ATOMS: atom_id res chain seq x y z
N ALA A 1 -12.34 -1.75 -12.51
CA ALA A 1 -12.91 -1.37 -11.19
C ALA A 1 -11.98 -0.49 -10.34
N PHE A 2 -11.07 -1.00 -9.48
CA PHE A 2 -10.29 -0.14 -8.55
C PHE A 2 -9.28 0.78 -9.26
N VAL A 3 -8.38 0.22 -10.07
CA VAL A 3 -7.37 0.99 -10.83
C VAL A 3 -8.04 1.98 -11.80
N GLU A 4 -9.13 1.55 -12.41
CA GLU A 4 -9.95 2.38 -13.29
C GLU A 4 -10.58 3.57 -12.54
N ALA A 5 -11.14 3.34 -11.34
CA ALA A 5 -11.66 4.41 -10.49
C ALA A 5 -10.54 5.37 -10.04
N ILE A 6 -9.34 4.88 -9.78
CA ILE A 6 -8.16 5.73 -9.51
C ILE A 6 -7.80 6.57 -10.72
N ASN A 7 -7.78 5.99 -11.92
CA ASN A 7 -7.45 6.71 -13.15
C ASN A 7 -8.50 7.80 -13.45
N GLN A 8 -9.78 7.51 -13.24
CA GLN A 8 -10.86 8.51 -13.35
C GLN A 8 -10.72 9.65 -12.33
N LEU A 9 -10.11 9.40 -11.17
CA LEU A 9 -9.82 10.42 -10.15
C LEU A 9 -8.47 11.14 -10.36
N GLY A 10 -7.78 10.89 -11.48
CA GLY A 10 -6.52 11.57 -11.82
C GLY A 10 -5.29 10.94 -11.17
N GLY A 11 -5.32 9.65 -10.88
CA GLY A 11 -4.17 8.89 -10.40
C GLY A 11 -4.11 8.67 -8.89
N SER A 12 -3.12 7.89 -8.44
CA SER A 12 -3.00 7.45 -7.04
C SER A 12 -2.84 8.61 -6.06
N GLU A 13 -2.18 9.69 -6.45
CA GLU A 13 -1.96 10.86 -5.59
C GLU A 13 -3.26 11.64 -5.33
N LYS A 14 -4.10 11.79 -6.35
CA LYS A 14 -5.35 12.57 -6.28
C LYS A 14 -6.55 11.75 -5.81
N ALA A 15 -6.53 10.44 -6.01
CA ALA A 15 -7.61 9.57 -5.59
C ALA A 15 -7.85 9.64 -4.07
N THR A 16 -9.12 9.69 -3.65
CA THR A 16 -9.50 9.63 -2.23
C THR A 16 -10.27 8.33 -1.95
N PRO A 17 -10.19 7.74 -0.75
CA PRO A 17 -10.94 6.53 -0.43
C PRO A 17 -12.45 6.68 -0.63
N LYS A 18 -13.01 7.86 -0.33
CA LYS A 18 -14.44 8.16 -0.57
C LYS A 18 -14.77 8.21 -2.06
N GLY A 19 -13.92 8.85 -2.87
CA GLY A 19 -14.12 8.95 -4.31
C GLY A 19 -14.07 7.58 -4.98
N VAL A 20 -13.07 6.77 -4.63
CA VAL A 20 -12.91 5.42 -5.18
C VAL A 20 -14.09 4.52 -4.77
N LEU A 21 -14.51 4.58 -3.50
CA LEU A 21 -15.68 3.83 -3.03
C LEU A 21 -16.95 4.18 -3.81
N LYS A 22 -17.19 5.48 -4.04
CA LYS A 22 -18.36 5.98 -4.78
C LYS A 22 -18.35 5.57 -6.25
N LEU A 23 -17.18 5.50 -6.88
CA LEU A 23 -17.04 5.06 -8.27
C LEU A 23 -17.19 3.55 -8.43
N MET A 24 -16.66 2.77 -7.47
CA MET A 24 -16.71 1.31 -7.54
C MET A 24 -18.11 0.74 -7.30
N LYS A 25 -18.94 1.38 -6.45
CA LYS A 25 -20.34 0.97 -6.16
C LYS A 25 -20.51 -0.52 -5.83
N VAL A 26 -19.52 -1.11 -5.16
CA VAL A 26 -19.54 -2.54 -4.77
C VAL A 26 -20.28 -2.68 -3.44
N GLU A 27 -21.29 -3.53 -3.41
CA GLU A 27 -22.05 -3.84 -2.19
C GLU A 27 -21.15 -4.54 -1.15
N GLY A 28 -21.28 -4.17 0.12
CA GLY A 28 -20.42 -4.69 1.21
C GLY A 28 -19.00 -4.12 1.24
N LEU A 29 -18.60 -3.30 0.25
CA LEU A 29 -17.30 -2.61 0.29
C LEU A 29 -17.37 -1.41 1.24
N THR A 30 -16.48 -1.37 2.22
CA THR A 30 -16.37 -0.25 3.16
C THR A 30 -15.24 0.70 2.76
N ILE A 31 -15.28 1.92 3.29
CA ILE A 31 -14.19 2.89 3.13
C ILE A 31 -12.84 2.37 3.66
N TYR A 32 -12.85 1.47 4.65
CA TYR A 32 -11.63 0.92 5.24
C TYR A 32 -10.91 -0.03 4.29
N HIS A 33 -11.66 -0.85 3.55
CA HIS A 33 -11.10 -1.70 2.48
C HIS A 33 -10.40 -0.84 1.43
N VAL A 34 -11.05 0.25 1.02
CA VAL A 34 -10.49 1.17 0.02
C VAL A 34 -9.29 1.93 0.59
N LYS A 35 -9.34 2.39 1.84
CA LYS A 35 -8.24 3.12 2.48
C LYS A 35 -6.98 2.26 2.58
N SER A 36 -7.10 1.05 3.13
CA SER A 36 -5.94 0.15 3.29
C SER A 36 -5.38 -0.25 1.93
N HIS A 37 -6.24 -0.50 0.94
CA HIS A 37 -5.81 -0.86 -0.40
C HIS A 37 -5.14 0.31 -1.14
N LEU A 38 -5.69 1.53 -1.04
CA LEU A 38 -5.11 2.74 -1.63
C LEU A 38 -3.77 3.12 -0.98
N GLN A 39 -3.64 2.91 0.33
CA GLN A 39 -2.37 3.10 1.03
C GLN A 39 -1.30 2.14 0.49
N LYS A 40 -1.62 0.83 0.41
CA LYS A 40 -0.73 -0.19 -0.17
C LYS A 40 -0.39 0.13 -1.63
N TYR A 41 -1.37 0.55 -2.42
CA TYR A 41 -1.20 0.90 -3.82
C TYR A 41 -0.20 2.05 -4.01
N ARG A 42 -0.29 3.10 -3.18
CA ARG A 42 0.65 4.23 -3.21
C ARG A 42 2.07 3.83 -2.82
N THR A 43 2.24 3.02 -1.78
CA THR A 43 3.57 2.62 -1.30
C THR A 43 4.24 1.61 -2.23
N ALA A 44 3.47 0.71 -2.86
CA ALA A 44 4.01 -0.29 -3.78
C ALA A 44 4.29 0.26 -5.19
N ARG A 45 3.63 1.36 -5.59
CA ARG A 45 3.76 1.99 -6.92
C ARG A 45 4.30 3.41 -6.88
N TYR A 46 5.12 3.79 -5.89
CA TYR A 46 5.85 5.05 -5.97
C TYR A 46 7.05 4.92 -6.93
N LYS A 47 6.72 4.89 -8.22
CA LYS A 47 7.59 5.38 -9.27
C LYS A 47 6.68 6.15 -10.22
N PRO A 48 6.74 7.49 -10.24
CA PRO A 48 6.04 8.27 -11.24
C PRO A 48 6.76 7.99 -12.56
N GLU A 49 6.30 6.98 -13.30
CA GLU A 49 6.65 6.91 -14.72
C GLU A 49 5.88 8.05 -15.39
N PRO A 50 6.56 9.04 -15.97
CA PRO A 50 5.91 10.03 -16.80
C PRO A 50 5.32 9.28 -18.00
N SER A 51 4.01 9.46 -18.21
CA SER A 51 3.35 9.41 -19.50
C SER A 51 4.16 8.76 -20.62
N GLU A 52 3.86 7.51 -20.99
CA GLU A 52 3.70 7.02 -22.38
C GLU A 52 3.70 5.48 -22.44
N GLY A 53 2.77 4.91 -23.23
CA GLY A 53 3.01 3.62 -23.88
C GLY A 53 2.54 2.34 -23.17
N ILE A 54 1.54 1.72 -23.79
CA ILE A 54 1.08 0.33 -23.70
C ILE A 54 2.20 -0.69 -23.40
N SER A 55 2.02 -1.55 -22.38
CA SER A 55 2.51 -2.94 -22.42
C SER A 55 1.95 -3.81 -21.28
N GLU A 56 1.20 -4.84 -21.67
CA GLU A 56 0.79 -5.98 -20.85
C GLU A 56 1.98 -6.66 -20.16
N LYS A 57 1.82 -6.99 -18.86
CA LYS A 57 2.36 -8.22 -18.23
C LYS A 57 1.97 -8.36 -16.75
N LYS A 58 0.96 -9.21 -16.56
CA LYS A 58 0.89 -10.40 -15.68
C LYS A 58 1.87 -10.52 -14.49
N LEU A 59 1.30 -11.03 -13.37
CA LEU A 59 1.92 -11.61 -12.16
C LEU A 59 2.44 -10.57 -11.14
N THR A 60 2.10 -10.61 -9.86
CA THR A 60 2.07 -11.76 -8.96
C THR A 60 0.95 -11.69 -7.92
N GLU A 61 0.17 -12.77 -7.87
CA GLU A 61 -0.57 -13.23 -6.70
C GLU A 61 0.45 -13.81 -5.70
N VAL A 62 0.15 -13.69 -4.40
CA VAL A 62 0.91 -14.22 -3.25
C VAL A 62 2.20 -13.46 -2.88
N GLU A 63 2.08 -12.42 -2.04
CA GLU A 63 3.01 -12.18 -0.91
C GLU A 63 2.23 -11.52 0.24
N GLU A 64 1.81 -12.38 1.16
CA GLU A 64 1.32 -12.07 2.50
C GLU A 64 2.37 -11.34 3.35
N MET A 65 1.89 -10.49 4.27
CA MET A 65 2.50 -10.15 5.56
C MET A 65 4.01 -9.83 5.62
N ASN A 66 4.38 -8.55 5.46
CA ASN A 66 5.24 -7.81 6.41
C ASN A 66 5.78 -6.49 5.83
N SER A 67 5.01 -5.41 5.93
CA SER A 67 5.57 -4.06 5.67
C SER A 67 5.38 -3.09 6.84
N LEU A 68 4.75 -3.54 7.93
CA LEU A 68 4.68 -2.78 9.20
C LEU A 68 5.87 -3.10 10.13
N ASP A 69 6.70 -4.07 9.73
CA ASP A 69 7.68 -4.74 10.57
C ASP A 69 9.09 -4.57 9.98
N LEU A 70 9.52 -3.32 9.82
CA LEU A 70 10.95 -3.00 9.65
C LEU A 70 11.42 -1.98 10.68
N LYS A 71 10.53 -1.08 11.11
CA LYS A 71 10.82 -0.08 12.14
C LYS A 71 10.73 -0.67 13.54
N THR A 72 9.71 -1.49 13.80
CA THR A 72 9.51 -2.18 15.09
C THR A 72 10.64 -3.19 15.38
N ASN A 73 11.07 -3.94 14.36
CA ASN A 73 12.06 -5.01 14.45
C ASN A 73 13.45 -4.47 14.74
N LYS A 74 13.81 -3.37 14.06
CA LYS A 74 15.05 -2.64 14.34
C LYS A 74 15.09 -2.21 15.80
N GLY A 75 13.98 -1.66 16.33
CA GLY A 75 13.86 -1.27 17.74
C GLY A 75 13.96 -2.44 18.72
N ILE A 76 13.33 -3.58 18.42
CA ILE A 76 13.43 -4.80 19.25
C ILE A 76 14.87 -5.32 19.29
N THR A 77 15.55 -5.36 18.13
CA THR A 77 16.93 -5.85 18.03
C THR A 77 17.90 -4.96 18.81
N GLU A 78 17.72 -3.64 18.73
CA GLU A 78 18.51 -2.66 19.47
C GLU A 78 18.27 -2.77 20.99
N THR A 79 17.00 -2.92 21.40
CA THR A 79 16.62 -3.06 22.81
C THR A 79 17.23 -4.32 23.44
N LEU A 80 17.18 -5.46 22.74
CA LEU A 80 17.78 -6.72 23.20
C LEU A 80 19.32 -6.62 23.31
N ARG A 81 19.99 -5.91 22.40
CA ARG A 81 21.44 -5.68 22.49
C ARG A 81 21.83 -4.90 23.74
N LEU A 82 21.13 -3.79 24.02
CA LEU A 82 21.38 -2.97 25.20
C LEU A 82 21.16 -3.79 26.50
N GLN A 83 20.15 -4.68 26.52
CA GLN A 83 19.87 -5.54 27.66
C GLN A 83 21.03 -6.50 27.99
N MET A 84 21.71 -7.05 26.97
CA MET A 84 22.86 -7.94 27.17
C MET A 84 24.10 -7.21 27.68
N GLU A 85 24.26 -5.92 27.39
CA GLU A 85 25.42 -5.13 27.83
C GLU A 85 25.37 -4.78 29.32
N LEU A 86 24.17 -4.72 29.91
CA LEU A 86 23.96 -4.49 31.34
C LEU A 86 24.20 -5.73 32.22
N GLN A 87 24.39 -6.92 31.63
CA GLN A 87 24.63 -8.18 32.35
C GLN A 87 26.10 -8.61 32.37
N LYS A 88 27.03 -7.75 31.95
CA LYS A 88 28.48 -7.92 32.12
C LYS A 88 28.97 -7.11 33.32
#